data_AF-A0A1J5IJW0-F1
#
_entry.id   AF-A0A1J5IJW0-F1
#
_cell.length_a   1.000
_cell.length_b   1.000
_cell.length_c   1.000
_cell.angle_alpha   90.00
_cell.angle_beta   90.00
_cell.angle_gamma   90.00
#
_symmetry.space_group_name_H-M   'P 1'
#
loop_
_entity.id
_entity.type
_entity.pdbx_description
1 polymer ?
#
loop_
_entity_poly.entity_id
_entity_poly.type
_entity_poly.pdbx_seq_one_letter_code
_entity_poly.pdbx_strand_id
1 'polypeptide(L)'
;MSIITIFDFVDIKTRRGIRDKALLFTLYNTGARVEEIVDLSISDLRLIPPGQVKLLGKGRKQRACPLWPETMDALKDYLQNRSPKNRNTESVFLNANGTPITRFGIAYIITKHAEKATVRCPTLNQKTVGPHTFRHSTAMHLIQAGNDINMVRLWIGHADINTTHMYVEIDMEMKQKILNTSRPPQSHKKKTKSPKWKDPDILKWLDDLTKRSVNERPSASM
;
A
#
# COMPACT_ATOMS: atom_id res chain seq x y z
N MET A 1 0.21 -2.62 10.64
CA MET A 1 1.39 -3.45 10.98
C MET A 1 2.62 -2.75 10.45
N SER A 2 3.40 -2.12 11.32
CA SER A 2 4.24 -1.01 10.86
C SER A 2 5.62 -1.50 10.42
N ILE A 3 5.81 -1.72 9.12
CA ILE A 3 7.15 -1.79 8.50
C ILE A 3 8.00 -0.56 8.87
N ILE A 4 7.33 0.51 9.33
CA ILE A 4 7.91 1.74 9.87
C ILE A 4 8.82 1.46 11.06
N THR A 5 8.58 0.43 11.87
CA THR A 5 9.47 0.09 13.00
C THR A 5 10.89 -0.26 12.54
N ILE A 6 11.09 -0.69 11.29
CA ILE A 6 12.41 -0.95 10.72
C ILE A 6 13.28 0.31 10.73
N PHE A 7 12.70 1.49 10.54
CA PHE A 7 13.43 2.75 10.50
C PHE A 7 14.11 3.08 11.84
N ASP A 8 13.51 2.68 12.96
CA ASP A 8 14.04 2.95 14.31
C ASP A 8 15.34 2.20 14.59
N PHE A 9 15.65 1.14 13.83
CA PHE A 9 16.83 0.30 14.04
C PHE A 9 18.00 0.63 13.10
N VAL A 10 17.85 1.67 12.28
CA VAL A 10 18.91 2.12 11.39
C VAL A 10 19.88 3.02 12.15
N ASP A 11 21.10 2.53 12.35
CA ASP A 11 22.15 3.30 13.03
C ASP A 11 22.76 4.39 12.15
N ILE A 12 22.21 5.60 12.25
CA ILE A 12 22.63 6.79 11.49
C ILE A 12 23.99 7.36 11.89
N LYS A 13 24.67 6.83 12.91
CA LYS A 13 26.04 7.27 13.26
C LYS A 13 27.10 6.73 12.30
N THR A 14 26.73 5.76 11.48
CA THR A 14 27.63 5.16 10.50
C THR A 14 27.28 5.58 9.09
N ARG A 15 28.30 5.72 8.23
CA ARG A 15 28.10 6.01 6.80
C ARG A 15 27.16 5.01 6.11
N ARG A 16 27.23 3.73 6.50
CA ARG A 16 26.32 2.69 5.99
C ARG A 16 24.89 2.91 6.46
N GLY A 17 24.67 3.30 7.71
CA GLY A 17 23.33 3.55 8.21
C GLY A 17 22.69 4.82 7.66
N ILE A 18 23.46 5.88 7.40
CA ILE A 18 22.96 7.07 6.68
C ILE A 18 22.44 6.66 5.29
N ARG A 19 23.23 5.87 4.55
CA ARG A 19 22.79 5.31 3.26
C ARG A 19 21.52 4.46 3.42
N ASP A 20 21.52 3.52 4.36
CA ASP A 20 20.41 2.58 4.54
C ASP A 20 19.12 3.33 4.90
N LYS A 21 19.20 4.38 5.74
CA LYS A 21 18.08 5.25 6.07
C LYS A 21 17.53 5.92 4.81
N ALA A 22 18.39 6.60 4.03
CA ALA A 22 17.97 7.26 2.79
C ALA A 22 17.32 6.28 1.80
N LEU A 23 17.89 5.08 1.67
CA LEU A 23 17.38 4.03 0.80
C LEU A 23 16.00 3.52 1.22
N LEU A 24 15.82 3.21 2.50
CA LEU A 24 14.56 2.70 3.03
C LEU A 24 13.46 3.79 2.96
N PHE A 25 13.80 5.05 3.28
CA PHE A 25 12.88 6.18 3.17
C PHE A 25 12.45 6.38 1.71
N THR A 26 13.39 6.32 0.76
CA THR A 26 13.09 6.44 -0.67
C THR A 26 12.17 5.33 -1.14
N LEU A 27 12.45 4.07 -0.78
CA LEU A 27 11.59 2.92 -1.10
C LEU A 27 10.18 3.10 -0.53
N TYR A 28 10.07 3.49 0.73
CA TYR A 28 8.80 3.62 1.42
C TYR A 28 7.98 4.85 0.96
N ASN A 29 8.62 5.97 0.68
CA ASN A 29 7.94 7.17 0.18
C ASN A 29 7.43 6.94 -1.25
N THR A 30 8.25 6.36 -2.12
CA THR A 30 7.95 6.30 -3.56
C THR A 30 7.20 5.03 -3.97
N GLY A 31 7.26 3.99 -3.15
CA GLY A 31 6.82 2.65 -3.50
C GLY A 31 7.55 2.09 -4.74
N ALA A 32 8.74 2.60 -5.06
CA ALA A 32 9.49 2.22 -6.26
C ALA A 32 9.80 0.72 -6.31
N ARG A 33 9.92 0.19 -7.55
CA ARG A 33 10.46 -1.16 -7.75
C ARG A 33 11.95 -1.15 -7.41
N VAL A 34 12.48 -2.32 -7.05
CA VAL A 34 13.91 -2.45 -6.72
C VAL A 34 14.81 -1.99 -7.87
N GLU A 35 14.46 -2.32 -9.11
CA GLU A 35 15.23 -1.91 -10.30
C GLU A 35 15.19 -0.38 -10.50
N GLU A 36 14.04 0.25 -10.26
CA GLU A 36 13.90 1.72 -10.33
C GLU A 36 14.82 2.43 -9.31
N ILE A 37 15.13 1.80 -8.18
CA ILE A 37 16.08 2.33 -7.18
C ILE A 37 17.54 2.04 -7.55
N VAL A 38 17.82 0.87 -8.13
CA VAL A 38 19.16 0.51 -8.61
C VAL A 38 19.61 1.47 -9.72
N ASP A 39 18.71 1.78 -10.64
CA ASP A 39 18.98 2.63 -11.81
C ASP A 39 18.89 4.14 -11.52
N LEU A 40 18.50 4.53 -10.30
CA LEU A 40 18.28 5.92 -9.94
C LEU A 40 19.57 6.74 -10.04
N SER A 41 19.56 7.82 -10.84
CA SER A 41 20.66 8.76 -10.97
C SER A 41 20.47 10.00 -10.10
N ILE A 42 21.57 10.66 -9.71
CA ILE A 42 21.53 11.93 -8.98
C ILE A 42 20.72 12.99 -9.74
N SER A 43 20.79 12.99 -11.08
CA SER A 43 20.04 13.92 -11.94
C SER A 43 18.52 13.74 -11.88
N ASP A 44 18.05 12.58 -11.40
CA ASP A 44 16.63 12.29 -11.26
C ASP A 44 16.03 12.89 -9.98
N LEU A 45 16.88 13.38 -9.06
CA LEU A 45 16.48 13.94 -7.78
C LEU A 45 16.32 15.47 -7.86
N ARG A 46 15.18 15.98 -7.41
CA ARG A 46 14.99 17.38 -7.04
C ARG A 46 14.74 17.45 -5.54
N LEU A 47 15.76 17.85 -4.78
CA LEU A 47 15.73 17.91 -3.30
C LEU A 47 15.44 19.33 -2.76
N ILE A 48 14.89 20.20 -3.60
CA ILE A 48 14.35 21.51 -3.22
C ILE A 48 12.82 21.49 -3.35
N PRO A 49 12.06 22.13 -2.45
CA PRO A 49 10.60 22.17 -2.54
C PRO A 49 10.08 22.77 -3.87
N PRO A 50 9.02 22.19 -4.47
CA PRO A 50 8.44 20.88 -4.16
C PRO A 50 9.42 19.76 -4.54
N GLY A 51 9.75 18.92 -3.56
CA GLY A 51 10.70 17.83 -3.73
C GLY A 51 10.10 16.70 -4.57
N GLN A 52 10.90 16.12 -5.46
CA GLN A 52 10.46 15.01 -6.30
C GLN A 52 11.61 14.15 -6.78
N VAL A 53 11.28 12.93 -7.18
CA VAL A 53 12.17 12.00 -7.87
C VAL A 53 11.54 11.53 -9.18
N LYS A 54 12.34 11.45 -10.24
CA LYS A 54 11.94 10.82 -11.51
C LYS A 54 12.32 9.34 -11.47
N LEU A 55 11.35 8.48 -11.77
CA LEU A 55 11.57 7.03 -11.77
C LEU A 55 11.25 6.48 -13.17
N LEU A 56 12.16 5.64 -13.68
CA LEU A 56 12.06 5.03 -14.99
C LEU A 56 11.50 3.61 -14.87
N GLY A 57 10.25 3.42 -15.26
CA GLY A 57 9.60 2.11 -15.24
C GLY A 57 9.82 1.29 -16.52
N LYS A 58 9.21 0.09 -16.54
CA LYS A 58 9.21 -0.81 -17.71
C LYS A 58 8.71 -0.08 -18.97
N GLY A 59 9.41 -0.29 -20.09
CA GLY A 59 9.11 0.40 -21.36
C GLY A 59 9.57 1.85 -21.40
N ARG A 60 10.53 2.24 -20.53
CA ARG A 60 11.07 3.60 -20.41
C ARG A 60 10.02 4.67 -20.10
N LYS A 61 8.91 4.28 -19.47
CA LYS A 61 7.90 5.23 -19.00
C LYS A 61 8.41 5.92 -17.75
N GLN A 62 8.54 7.23 -17.80
CA GLN A 62 8.93 8.03 -16.66
C GLN A 62 7.71 8.44 -15.83
N ARG A 63 7.88 8.47 -14.51
CA ARG A 63 6.92 9.10 -13.59
C ARG A 63 7.68 9.97 -12.59
N ALA A 64 7.09 11.12 -12.25
CA ALA A 64 7.55 11.93 -11.13
C ALA A 64 6.80 11.52 -9.87
N CYS A 65 7.52 11.34 -8.77
CA CYS A 65 6.96 11.02 -7.47
C CYS A 65 7.42 12.08 -6.47
N PRO A 66 6.50 12.77 -5.77
CA PRO A 66 6.90 13.80 -4.82
C PRO A 66 7.50 13.16 -3.56
N LEU A 67 8.44 13.88 -2.96
CA LEU A 67 9.18 13.44 -1.78
C LEU A 67 8.66 14.17 -0.54
N TRP A 68 8.48 13.42 0.54
CA TRP A 68 8.29 13.98 1.86
C TRP A 68 9.56 14.72 2.33
N PRO A 69 9.42 15.76 3.17
CA PRO A 69 10.56 16.47 3.75
C PRO A 69 11.62 15.54 4.37
N GLU A 70 11.18 14.55 5.14
CA GLU A 70 12.05 13.59 5.83
C GLU A 70 12.86 12.73 4.86
N THR A 71 12.25 12.36 3.72
CA THR A 71 12.94 11.62 2.65
C THR A 71 13.97 12.52 1.96
N MET A 72 13.63 13.78 1.71
CA MET A 72 14.59 14.74 1.14
C MET A 72 15.79 14.93 2.06
N ASP A 73 15.56 15.10 3.35
CA ASP A 73 16.61 15.34 4.32
C ASP A 73 17.52 14.11 4.46
N ALA A 74 16.94 12.90 4.54
CA ALA A 74 17.73 11.67 4.53
C ALA A 74 18.57 11.51 3.25
N LEU A 75 18.02 11.87 2.08
CA LEU A 75 18.75 11.86 0.81
C LEU A 75 19.89 12.89 0.79
N LYS A 76 19.65 14.11 1.28
CA LYS A 76 20.69 15.16 1.37
C LYS A 76 21.84 14.70 2.28
N ASP A 77 21.52 14.22 3.49
CA ASP A 77 22.52 13.72 4.45
C ASP A 77 23.36 12.60 3.82
N TYR A 78 22.71 11.68 3.12
CA TYR A 78 23.42 10.61 2.42
C TYR A 78 24.31 11.12 1.30
N LEU A 79 23.80 12.01 0.43
CA LEU A 79 24.56 12.53 -0.70
C LEU A 79 25.79 13.34 -0.25
N GLN A 80 25.72 14.06 0.87
CA GLN A 80 26.86 14.74 1.48
C GLN A 80 27.96 13.76 1.95
N ASN A 81 27.56 12.57 2.42
CA ASN A 81 28.45 11.53 2.92
C ASN A 81 28.76 10.43 1.88
N ARG A 82 28.31 10.61 0.63
CA ARG A 82 28.48 9.66 -0.46
C ARG A 82 29.89 9.76 -1.02
N SER A 83 30.66 8.67 -0.93
CA SER A 83 32.00 8.58 -1.53
C SER A 83 32.06 7.41 -2.53
N PRO A 84 31.85 7.68 -3.82
CA PRO A 84 31.95 6.65 -4.85
C PRO A 84 33.40 6.27 -5.13
N LYS A 85 33.62 5.01 -5.54
CA LYS A 85 34.94 4.52 -5.96
C LYS A 85 35.43 5.24 -7.22
N ASN A 86 34.51 5.51 -8.15
CA ASN A 86 34.75 6.37 -9.31
C ASN A 86 33.95 7.67 -9.14
N ARG A 87 34.63 8.83 -9.18
CA ARG A 87 34.02 10.15 -8.99
C ARG A 87 32.90 10.46 -9.99
N ASN A 88 32.93 9.88 -11.20
CA ASN A 88 31.92 10.05 -12.24
C ASN A 88 30.70 9.13 -12.05
N THR A 89 30.61 8.40 -10.94
CA THR A 89 29.45 7.51 -10.68
C THR A 89 28.22 8.37 -10.40
N GLU A 90 27.19 8.28 -11.25
CA GLU A 90 25.96 9.05 -11.10
C GLU A 90 24.87 8.32 -10.29
N SER A 91 24.97 6.99 -10.13
CA SER A 91 23.99 6.20 -9.37
C SER A 91 23.87 6.73 -7.93
N VAL A 92 22.65 7.00 -7.47
CA VAL A 92 22.41 7.55 -6.13
C VAL A 92 22.99 6.62 -5.06
N PHE A 93 22.54 5.36 -5.05
CA PHE A 93 22.87 4.41 -3.99
C PHE A 93 24.07 3.53 -4.34
N LEU A 94 24.98 3.43 -3.38
CA LEU A 94 26.23 2.68 -3.50
C LEU A 94 26.32 1.54 -2.48
N ASN A 95 27.02 0.47 -2.84
CA ASN A 95 27.41 -0.58 -1.90
C ASN A 95 28.54 -0.12 -0.97
N ALA A 96 29.00 -1.00 -0.08
CA ALA A 96 30.04 -0.69 0.90
C ALA A 96 31.41 -0.35 0.26
N ASN A 97 31.65 -0.81 -0.97
CA ASN A 97 32.88 -0.57 -1.72
C ASN A 97 32.81 0.69 -2.61
N GLY A 98 31.72 1.46 -2.52
CA GLY A 98 31.52 2.70 -3.29
C GLY A 98 31.16 2.48 -4.76
N THR A 99 30.76 1.28 -5.17
CA THR A 99 30.20 1.03 -6.52
C THR A 99 28.67 1.03 -6.45
N PRO A 100 27.94 1.15 -7.58
CA PRO A 100 26.47 1.07 -7.58
C PRO A 100 25.93 -0.14 -6.83
N ILE A 101 24.87 0.07 -6.06
CA ILE A 101 24.21 -1.03 -5.33
C ILE A 101 23.44 -1.93 -6.30
N THR A 102 23.35 -3.21 -5.99
CA THR A 102 22.58 -4.18 -6.78
C THR A 102 21.24 -4.47 -6.12
N ARG A 103 20.29 -5.03 -6.88
CA ARG A 103 19.00 -5.51 -6.34
C ARG A 103 19.16 -6.44 -5.13
N PHE A 104 20.18 -7.29 -5.15
CA PHE A 104 20.48 -8.21 -4.05
C PHE A 104 21.04 -7.47 -2.83
N GLY A 105 21.87 -6.45 -3.05
CA GLY A 105 22.34 -5.57 -1.98
C GLY A 105 21.18 -4.82 -1.30
N ILE A 106 20.20 -4.36 -2.06
CA ILE A 106 18.99 -3.72 -1.52
C ILE A 106 18.18 -4.72 -0.69
N ALA A 107 17.91 -5.92 -1.24
CA ALA A 107 17.21 -6.98 -0.52
C ALA A 107 17.90 -7.33 0.81
N TYR A 108 19.24 -7.49 0.78
CA TYR A 108 20.04 -7.73 1.97
C TYR A 108 19.91 -6.62 3.02
N ILE A 109 19.96 -5.34 2.63
CA ILE A 109 19.77 -4.21 3.56
C ILE A 109 18.39 -4.27 4.22
N ILE A 110 17.35 -4.54 3.43
CA ILE A 110 15.97 -4.65 3.95
C ILE A 110 15.88 -5.78 4.97
N THR A 111 16.34 -6.98 4.61
CA THR A 111 16.29 -8.16 5.48
C THR A 111 17.07 -7.93 6.78
N LYS A 112 18.30 -7.39 6.68
CA LYS A 112 19.15 -7.06 7.82
C LYS A 112 18.44 -6.17 8.85
N HIS A 113 17.75 -5.12 8.40
CA HIS A 113 17.06 -4.21 9.31
C HIS A 113 15.71 -4.76 9.78
N ALA A 114 15.03 -5.56 8.94
CA ALA A 114 13.82 -6.27 9.34
C ALA A 114 14.10 -7.27 10.47
N GLU A 115 15.18 -8.06 10.37
CA GLU A 115 15.62 -9.00 11.41
C GLU A 115 15.90 -8.28 12.73
N LYS A 116 16.58 -7.14 12.71
CA LYS A 116 16.81 -6.33 13.93
C LYS A 116 15.50 -5.81 14.54
N ALA A 117 14.56 -5.43 13.71
CA ALA A 117 13.27 -4.91 14.17
C ALA A 117 12.37 -5.98 14.82
N THR A 118 12.67 -7.27 14.63
CA THR A 118 11.92 -8.38 15.26
C THR A 118 11.93 -8.30 16.79
N VAL A 119 12.95 -7.70 17.39
CA VAL A 119 13.05 -7.48 18.84
C VAL A 119 11.85 -6.67 19.36
N ARG A 120 11.38 -5.68 18.59
CA ARG A 120 10.17 -4.89 18.94
C ARG A 120 8.91 -5.41 18.26
N CYS A 121 9.03 -6.13 17.15
CA CYS A 121 7.90 -6.64 16.39
C CYS A 121 8.13 -8.11 15.97
N PRO A 122 7.93 -9.07 16.88
CA PRO A 122 8.22 -10.49 16.62
C PRO A 122 7.46 -11.06 15.41
N THR A 123 6.32 -10.49 15.05
CA THR A 123 5.54 -10.88 13.86
C THR A 123 6.30 -10.70 12.53
N LEU A 124 7.38 -9.93 12.52
CA LEU A 124 8.26 -9.81 11.33
C LEU A 124 9.01 -11.11 11.04
N ASN A 125 9.28 -11.97 12.03
CA ASN A 125 9.94 -13.28 11.82
C ASN A 125 9.10 -14.25 10.97
N GLN A 126 7.79 -14.04 10.92
CA GLN A 126 6.86 -14.90 10.19
C GLN A 126 6.67 -14.43 8.74
N LYS A 127 7.37 -13.37 8.30
CA LYS A 127 7.14 -12.72 7.01
C LYS A 127 8.42 -12.49 6.24
N THR A 128 8.38 -12.77 4.95
CA THR A 128 9.44 -12.37 4.03
C THR A 128 9.33 -10.87 3.77
N VAL A 129 10.20 -10.08 4.41
CA VAL A 129 10.29 -8.64 4.20
C VAL A 129 11.26 -8.33 3.06
N GLY A 130 10.76 -7.70 2.00
CA GLY A 130 11.56 -7.30 0.85
C GLY A 130 10.98 -6.06 0.14
N PRO A 131 11.51 -5.71 -1.04
CA PRO A 131 11.07 -4.52 -1.79
C PRO A 131 9.57 -4.50 -2.10
N HIS A 132 8.98 -5.66 -2.42
CA HIS A 132 7.53 -5.77 -2.65
C HIS A 132 6.71 -5.48 -1.40
N THR A 133 7.19 -5.88 -0.23
CA THR A 133 6.56 -5.59 1.07
C THR A 133 6.56 -4.08 1.37
N PHE A 134 7.66 -3.39 1.07
CA PHE A 134 7.74 -1.92 1.16
C PHE A 134 6.72 -1.24 0.26
N ARG A 135 6.69 -1.62 -1.02
CA ARG A 135 5.74 -1.08 -2.00
C ARG A 135 4.28 -1.30 -1.59
N HIS A 136 3.93 -2.49 -1.11
CA HIS A 136 2.59 -2.76 -0.61
C HIS A 136 2.26 -1.90 0.61
N SER A 137 3.22 -1.76 1.55
CA SER A 137 3.03 -0.93 2.75
C SER A 137 2.85 0.55 2.42
N THR A 138 3.58 1.08 1.41
CA THR A 138 3.37 2.43 0.88
C THR A 138 1.96 2.59 0.32
N ALA A 139 1.49 1.63 -0.50
CA ALA A 139 0.15 1.66 -1.07
C ALA A 139 -0.91 1.72 0.02
N MET A 140 -0.84 0.82 1.00
CA MET A 140 -1.79 0.77 2.10
C MET A 140 -1.74 2.03 2.95
N HIS A 141 -0.56 2.57 3.26
CA HIS A 141 -0.45 3.82 4.02
C HIS A 141 -1.14 4.97 3.29
N LEU A 142 -0.86 5.16 1.99
CA LEU A 142 -1.49 6.23 1.21
C LEU A 142 -3.03 6.06 1.14
N ILE A 143 -3.50 4.81 0.95
CA ILE A 143 -4.93 4.49 0.92
C ILE A 143 -5.60 4.78 2.27
N GLN A 144 -5.01 4.33 3.37
CA GLN A 144 -5.53 4.52 4.73
C GLN A 144 -5.56 5.99 5.15
N ALA A 145 -4.60 6.78 4.64
CA ALA A 145 -4.61 8.24 4.78
C ALA A 145 -5.75 8.93 4.00
N GLY A 146 -6.56 8.17 3.24
CA GLY A 146 -7.73 8.67 2.51
C GLY A 146 -7.45 9.14 1.09
N ASN A 147 -6.28 8.82 0.52
CA ASN A 147 -5.98 9.19 -0.86
C ASN A 147 -6.81 8.34 -1.84
N ASP A 148 -7.22 8.97 -2.94
CA ASP A 148 -7.91 8.27 -4.03
C ASP A 148 -7.03 7.13 -4.59
N ILE A 149 -7.66 5.98 -4.84
CA ILE A 149 -6.94 4.78 -5.26
C ILE A 149 -6.26 4.94 -6.63
N ASN A 150 -6.82 5.79 -7.52
CA ASN A 150 -6.20 6.06 -8.81
C ASN A 150 -4.96 6.95 -8.63
N MET A 151 -4.97 7.89 -7.68
CA MET A 151 -3.77 8.64 -7.32
C MET A 151 -2.68 7.73 -6.76
N VAL A 152 -3.02 6.79 -5.86
CA VAL A 152 -2.06 5.82 -5.32
C VAL A 152 -1.51 4.91 -6.42
N ARG A 153 -2.34 4.51 -7.37
CA ARG A 153 -1.92 3.72 -8.55
C ARG A 153 -0.91 4.46 -9.41
N LEU A 154 -1.17 5.74 -9.71
CA LEU A 154 -0.26 6.62 -10.44
C LEU A 154 1.05 6.82 -9.67
N TRP A 155 0.96 7.04 -8.36
CA TRP A 155 2.10 7.23 -7.47
C TRP A 155 3.06 6.05 -7.52
N ILE A 156 2.54 4.83 -7.42
CA ILE A 156 3.34 3.60 -7.31
C ILE A 156 3.71 3.05 -8.70
N GLY A 157 3.01 3.46 -9.76
CA GLY A 157 3.31 3.07 -11.15
C GLY A 157 2.93 1.62 -11.47
N HIS A 158 1.74 1.19 -11.01
CA HIS A 158 1.18 -0.12 -11.39
C HIS A 158 0.65 -0.07 -12.82
N ALA A 159 1.31 -0.80 -13.72
CA ALA A 159 0.85 -1.00 -15.09
C ALA A 159 -0.36 -1.96 -15.16
N ASP A 160 -0.56 -2.81 -14.15
CA ASP A 160 -1.54 -3.89 -14.16
C ASP A 160 -2.68 -3.67 -13.14
N ILE A 161 -3.92 -3.82 -13.61
CA ILE A 161 -5.18 -3.55 -12.88
C ILE A 161 -5.41 -4.57 -11.75
N ASN A 162 -4.91 -5.80 -11.87
CA ASN A 162 -5.19 -6.89 -10.93
C ASN A 162 -4.65 -6.62 -9.51
N THR A 163 -3.53 -5.92 -9.37
CA THR A 163 -2.99 -5.54 -8.05
C THR A 163 -3.80 -4.44 -7.38
N THR A 164 -4.56 -3.66 -8.15
CA THR A 164 -5.42 -2.59 -7.62
C THR A 164 -6.70 -3.16 -7.01
N HIS A 165 -7.26 -4.22 -7.60
CA HIS A 165 -8.41 -4.95 -7.05
C HIS A 165 -8.14 -5.52 -5.66
N MET A 166 -6.93 -6.07 -5.41
CA MET A 166 -6.54 -6.55 -4.09
C MET A 166 -6.59 -5.45 -3.01
N TYR A 167 -6.25 -4.19 -3.33
CA TYR A 167 -6.31 -3.11 -2.34
C TYR A 167 -7.73 -2.77 -1.90
N VAL A 168 -8.69 -2.84 -2.84
CA VAL A 168 -10.12 -2.60 -2.55
C VAL A 168 -10.66 -3.71 -1.65
N GLU A 169 -10.25 -4.97 -1.86
CA GLU A 169 -10.75 -6.08 -1.05
C GLU A 169 -10.30 -6.01 0.42
N ILE A 170 -9.07 -5.52 0.66
CA ILE A 170 -8.41 -5.59 1.97
C ILE A 170 -8.91 -4.53 2.98
N ASP A 171 -9.48 -3.40 2.55
CA ASP A 171 -9.80 -2.28 3.45
C ASP A 171 -11.31 -2.02 3.64
N MET A 172 -11.88 -2.58 4.72
CA MET A 172 -13.28 -2.36 5.12
C MET A 172 -13.53 -0.95 5.71
N GLU A 173 -12.54 -0.30 6.30
CA GLU A 173 -12.67 1.07 6.80
C GLU A 173 -12.75 2.06 5.63
N MET A 174 -11.97 1.83 4.57
CA MET A 174 -12.09 2.60 3.34
C MET A 174 -13.44 2.36 2.66
N LYS A 175 -13.92 1.12 2.58
CA LYS A 175 -15.29 0.82 2.09
C LYS A 175 -16.35 1.55 2.90
N GLN A 176 -16.23 1.59 4.24
CA GLN A 176 -17.14 2.36 5.09
C GLN A 176 -17.01 3.86 4.87
N LYS A 177 -15.80 4.42 4.74
CA LYS A 177 -15.60 5.84 4.40
C LYS A 177 -16.21 6.21 3.05
N ILE A 178 -16.02 5.38 2.02
CA ILE A 178 -16.63 5.57 0.70
C ILE A 178 -18.15 5.47 0.81
N LEU A 179 -18.69 4.50 1.56
CA LEU A 179 -20.13 4.36 1.79
C LEU A 179 -20.72 5.54 2.58
N ASN A 180 -19.97 6.12 3.51
CA ASN A 180 -20.41 7.29 4.30
C ASN A 180 -20.33 8.58 3.48
N THR A 181 -19.36 8.68 2.57
CA THR A 181 -19.17 9.85 1.70
C THR A 181 -20.10 9.82 0.48
N SER A 182 -20.44 8.62 0.00
CA SER A 182 -21.48 8.43 -1.00
C SER A 182 -22.84 8.48 -0.30
N ARG A 183 -23.57 9.58 -0.48
CA ARG A 183 -24.97 9.63 -0.03
C ARG A 183 -25.71 8.47 -0.70
N PRO A 184 -26.51 7.68 0.03
CA PRO A 184 -27.34 6.65 -0.60
C PRO A 184 -28.21 7.34 -1.67
N PRO A 185 -28.43 6.70 -2.84
CA PRO A 185 -29.26 7.28 -3.88
C PRO A 185 -30.60 7.69 -3.27
N GLN A 186 -30.92 8.99 -3.37
CA GLN A 186 -32.21 9.48 -2.90
C GLN A 186 -33.27 8.90 -3.83
N SER A 187 -34.02 7.92 -3.31
CA SER A 187 -35.23 7.45 -3.96
C SER A 187 -36.21 8.62 -4.06
N HIS A 188 -36.37 9.20 -5.24
CA HIS A 188 -37.48 10.12 -5.55
C HIS A 188 -38.84 9.42 -5.64
N LYS A 189 -38.92 8.11 -5.35
CA LYS A 189 -40.23 7.49 -5.11
C LYS A 189 -40.81 8.13 -3.85
N LYS A 190 -41.86 8.94 -4.03
CA LYS A 190 -42.85 9.25 -2.97
C LYS A 190 -43.00 7.98 -2.14
N LYS A 191 -43.00 8.08 -0.80
CA LYS A 191 -43.36 6.96 0.08
C LYS A 191 -44.65 6.35 -0.45
N THR A 192 -44.55 5.31 -1.27
CA THR A 192 -45.70 4.56 -1.74
C THR A 192 -46.25 3.93 -0.48
N LYS A 193 -47.57 4.06 -0.29
CA LYS A 193 -48.31 3.40 0.80
C LYS A 193 -47.73 2.01 1.01
N SER A 194 -47.55 1.63 2.28
CA SER A 194 -47.06 0.30 2.67
C SER A 194 -47.58 -0.75 1.70
N PRO A 195 -46.70 -1.56 1.09
CA PRO A 195 -47.13 -2.45 0.04
C PRO A 195 -48.21 -3.42 0.56
N LYS A 196 -49.21 -3.72 -0.26
CA LYS A 196 -50.45 -4.41 0.13
C LYS A 196 -50.22 -5.71 0.91
N TRP A 197 -49.10 -6.41 0.75
CA TRP A 197 -48.79 -7.63 1.52
C TRP A 197 -48.52 -7.40 3.02
N LYS A 198 -48.41 -6.14 3.47
CA LYS A 198 -48.44 -5.79 4.91
C LYS A 198 -49.86 -5.58 5.45
N ASP A 199 -50.88 -5.80 4.63
CA ASP A 199 -52.27 -5.79 5.08
C ASP A 199 -52.47 -6.97 6.05
N PRO A 200 -52.89 -6.73 7.30
CA PRO A 200 -53.09 -7.79 8.29
C PRO A 200 -54.02 -8.92 7.81
N ASP A 201 -54.92 -8.64 6.86
CA ASP A 201 -55.78 -9.66 6.26
C ASP A 201 -55.02 -10.66 5.37
N ILE A 202 -53.92 -10.24 4.72
CA ILE A 202 -53.08 -11.13 3.89
C ILE A 202 -52.23 -12.05 4.77
N LEU A 203 -51.75 -11.58 5.93
CA LEU A 203 -51.06 -12.43 6.90
C LEU A 203 -52.01 -13.46 7.49
N LYS A 204 -53.26 -13.08 7.76
CA LYS A 204 -54.31 -14.00 8.23
C LYS A 204 -54.67 -15.05 7.16
N TRP A 205 -54.76 -14.64 5.89
CA TRP A 205 -54.99 -15.54 4.75
C TRP A 205 -53.85 -16.54 4.54
N LEU A 206 -52.59 -16.12 4.68
CA LEU A 206 -51.42 -17.01 4.59
C LEU A 206 -51.39 -18.03 5.74
N ASP A 207 -51.76 -17.62 6.96
CA ASP A 207 -51.80 -18.50 8.14
C ASP A 207 -52.91 -19.58 8.01
N ASP A 208 -54.04 -19.23 7.39
CA ASP A 208 -55.13 -20.17 7.08
C ASP A 208 -54.76 -21.19 5.98
N LEU A 209 -53.93 -20.80 5.01
CA LEU A 209 -53.42 -21.73 3.99
C LEU A 209 -52.48 -22.78 4.59
N THR A 210 -51.65 -22.39 5.56
CA THR A 210 -50.76 -23.33 6.26
C THR A 210 -51.48 -24.29 7.21
N LYS A 211 -52.65 -23.90 7.75
CA LYS A 211 -53.47 -24.79 8.59
C LYS A 211 -54.23 -25.84 7.77
N ARG A 212 -54.58 -25.56 6.52
CA ARG A 212 -55.25 -26.53 5.64
C ARG A 212 -54.35 -27.67 5.17
N SER A 213 -53.03 -27.46 5.02
CA SER A 213 -52.11 -28.51 4.54
C SER A 213 -51.73 -29.58 5.59
N VAL A 214 -52.12 -29.40 6.86
CA VAL A 214 -51.78 -30.35 7.95
C VAL A 214 -52.88 -31.39 8.17
N ASN A 215 -54.11 -31.17 7.68
CA ASN A 215 -55.26 -32.07 7.93
C ASN A 215 -55.58 -33.08 6.80
N GLU A 216 -54.76 -33.17 5.75
CA GLU A 216 -54.96 -34.13 4.64
C GLU A 216 -53.73 -35.02 4.41
N ARG A 217 -53.24 -35.71 5.44
CA ARG A 217 -52.44 -36.93 5.24
C ARG A 217 -53.27 -38.15 5.62
N PRO A 218 -53.65 -39.01 4.66
CA PRO A 218 -54.26 -40.29 4.98
C PRO A 218 -53.25 -41.18 5.71
N SER A 219 -53.68 -41.79 6.81
CA SER A 219 -52.97 -42.88 7.46
C SER A 219 -52.83 -44.06 6.48
N ALA A 220 -51.61 -44.35 6.03
CA ALA A 220 -51.32 -45.61 5.35
C ALA A 220 -51.02 -46.67 6.42
N SER A 221 -51.99 -47.53 6.67
CA SER A 221 -51.86 -48.77 7.43
C SER A 221 -52.48 -49.92 6.63
N MET A 222 -51.63 -50.70 5.97
CA MET A 222 -51.62 -52.18 5.86
C MET A 222 -50.57 -52.61 4.84
#